data_AF-A0A2E1INX3-F1
#
_entry.id   AF-A0A2E1INX3-F1
#
_cell.length_a   1.000
_cell.length_b   1.000
_cell.length_c   1.000
_cell.angle_alpha   90.00
_cell.angle_beta   90.00
_cell.angle_gamma   90.00
#
_symmetry.space_group_name_H-M   'P 1'
#
loop_
_entity.id
_entity.type
_entity.pdbx_description
1 polymer ?
#
loop_
_entity_poly.entity_id
_entity_poly.type
_entity_poly.pdbx_seq_one_letter_code
_entity_poly.pdbx_strand_id
1 'polypeptide(L)'
;MSDLQASRNSLMKMLSGSFSNQQQAFDNPPLYAHIVVRFRPAPQLAPGSLLLEQAYAIAPNEPYRICVLRPWICPERGLVILNFNIRDGQRFGGAVDDPERIAEIQEDDLLLLEGCTYLVSAADNGFEGTVEPGCRCVVKRKDRTTYLVSSFVLHPEGMETIDRGYDPDTHEHLWGSIAGAFRFTRTGDWSGEIPEHWLH
;
A
#
# COMPACT_ATOMS: atom_id res chain seq x y z
N MET A 1 -8.40 -17.66 -18.31
CA MET A 1 -7.72 -16.75 -17.36
C MET A 1 -6.55 -17.55 -16.79
N SER A 2 -5.30 -17.08 -16.90
CA SER A 2 -4.16 -17.81 -16.29
C SER A 2 -4.28 -17.77 -14.76
N ASP A 3 -3.68 -18.73 -14.05
CA ASP A 3 -3.70 -18.76 -12.58
C ASP A 3 -3.13 -17.46 -11.98
N LEU A 4 -2.11 -16.87 -12.62
CA LEU A 4 -1.55 -15.57 -12.23
C LEU A 4 -2.54 -14.41 -12.39
N GLN A 5 -3.38 -14.44 -13.43
CA GLN A 5 -4.43 -13.43 -13.63
C GLN A 5 -5.52 -13.55 -12.56
N ALA A 6 -5.92 -14.78 -12.20
CA ALA A 6 -6.83 -15.02 -11.09
C ALA A 6 -6.24 -14.51 -9.77
N SER A 7 -4.97 -14.81 -9.49
CA SER A 7 -4.26 -14.33 -8.30
C SER A 7 -4.17 -12.80 -8.25
N ARG A 8 -3.81 -12.15 -9.36
CA ARG A 8 -3.79 -10.68 -9.46
C ARG A 8 -5.17 -10.08 -9.15
N ASN A 9 -6.22 -10.65 -9.73
CA ASN A 9 -7.60 -10.19 -9.51
C ASN A 9 -8.05 -10.37 -8.06
N SER A 10 -7.71 -11.50 -7.43
CA SER A 10 -7.97 -11.73 -6.00
C SER A 10 -7.20 -10.74 -5.11
N LEU A 11 -5.93 -10.47 -5.41
CA LEU A 11 -5.12 -9.48 -4.70
C LEU A 11 -5.72 -8.08 -4.79
N MET A 12 -6.13 -7.64 -5.99
CA MET A 12 -6.79 -6.34 -6.18
C MET A 12 -8.07 -6.21 -5.35
N LYS A 13 -8.91 -7.26 -5.33
CA LYS A 13 -10.14 -7.29 -4.52
C LYS A 13 -9.84 -7.25 -3.02
N MET A 14 -8.87 -8.03 -2.56
CA MET A 14 -8.48 -8.07 -1.15
C MET A 14 -7.82 -6.77 -0.67
N LEU A 15 -7.13 -6.03 -1.55
CA LEU A 15 -6.60 -4.72 -1.21
C LEU A 15 -7.68 -3.64 -1.20
N SER A 16 -8.66 -3.69 -2.12
CA SER A 16 -9.68 -2.65 -2.28
C SER A 16 -10.60 -2.57 -1.07
N GLY A 17 -10.34 -1.63 -0.17
CA GLY A 17 -11.04 -1.50 1.11
C GLY A 17 -10.35 -0.54 2.07
N SER A 18 -10.99 -0.33 3.23
CA SER A 18 -10.43 0.40 4.36
C SER A 18 -10.03 -0.55 5.49
N PHE A 19 -9.00 -0.17 6.22
CA PHE A 19 -8.35 -1.01 7.22
C PHE A 19 -7.95 -0.13 8.42
N SER A 20 -8.10 -0.66 9.64
CA SER A 20 -7.83 0.08 10.89
C SER A 20 -7.16 -0.82 11.91
N ASN A 21 -6.11 -0.33 12.57
CA ASN A 21 -5.45 -1.04 13.67
C ASN A 21 -6.01 -0.62 15.05
N GLN A 22 -7.23 -0.08 15.10
CA GLN A 22 -7.84 0.49 16.31
C GLN A 22 -7.68 -0.40 17.56
N GLN A 23 -8.04 -1.68 17.44
CA GLN A 23 -7.95 -2.63 18.56
C GLN A 23 -6.52 -2.74 19.07
N GLN A 24 -5.54 -2.92 18.17
CA GLN A 24 -4.12 -2.97 18.54
C GLN A 24 -3.65 -1.69 19.23
N ALA A 25 -4.03 -0.52 18.69
CA ALA A 25 -3.64 0.77 19.26
C ALA A 25 -4.23 0.99 20.66
N PHE A 26 -5.47 0.58 20.89
CA PHE A 26 -6.17 0.75 22.16
C PHE A 26 -5.70 -0.25 23.22
N ASP A 27 -5.33 -1.46 22.82
CA ASP A 27 -4.83 -2.49 23.74
C ASP A 27 -3.38 -2.24 24.19
N ASN A 28 -2.61 -1.45 23.43
CA ASN A 28 -1.16 -1.31 23.62
C ASN A 28 -0.66 0.16 23.64
N PRO A 29 -1.28 1.11 24.37
CA PRO A 29 -0.79 2.48 24.42
C PRO A 29 0.54 2.59 25.20
N PRO A 30 1.52 3.40 24.73
CA PRO A 30 1.54 4.22 23.52
C PRO A 30 2.29 3.56 22.35
N LEU A 31 2.41 2.22 22.32
CA LEU A 31 3.29 1.50 21.39
C LEU A 31 2.85 1.60 19.93
N TYR A 32 1.54 1.66 19.68
CA TYR A 32 0.98 1.76 18.33
C TYR A 32 0.08 2.99 18.24
N ALA A 33 0.34 3.84 17.26
CA ALA A 33 -0.61 4.87 16.87
C ALA A 33 -1.85 4.21 16.22
N HIS A 34 -3.01 4.85 16.38
CA HIS A 34 -4.20 4.45 15.63
C HIS A 34 -4.12 5.00 14.20
N ILE A 35 -3.92 4.08 13.25
CA ILE A 35 -3.74 4.31 11.82
C ILE A 35 -4.93 3.73 11.06
N VAL A 36 -5.33 4.45 10.02
CA VAL A 36 -6.27 3.99 9.00
C VAL A 36 -5.52 3.91 7.67
N VAL A 37 -5.69 2.79 6.97
CA VAL A 37 -5.14 2.55 5.63
C VAL A 37 -6.30 2.27 4.68
N ARG A 38 -6.30 2.94 3.52
CA ARG A 38 -7.38 2.83 2.54
C ARG A 38 -6.81 2.64 1.15
N PHE A 39 -7.33 1.66 0.42
CA PHE A 39 -7.03 1.45 -0.98
C PHE A 39 -8.33 1.50 -1.78
N ARG A 40 -8.45 2.45 -2.71
CA ARG A 40 -9.65 2.59 -3.55
C ARG A 40 -9.29 2.54 -5.04
N PRO A 41 -10.06 1.82 -5.88
CA PRO A 41 -9.81 1.81 -7.32
C PRO A 41 -9.79 3.23 -7.92
N ALA A 42 -8.89 3.45 -8.89
CA ALA A 42 -8.79 4.67 -9.67
C ALA A 42 -9.02 4.34 -11.18
N PRO A 43 -10.29 4.24 -11.63
CA PRO A 43 -10.65 3.66 -12.93
C PRO A 43 -10.07 4.35 -14.16
N GLN A 44 -9.73 5.63 -14.05
CA GLN A 44 -9.16 6.43 -15.14
C GLN A 44 -7.68 6.14 -15.40
N LEU A 45 -7.00 5.49 -14.46
CA LEU A 45 -5.60 5.09 -14.59
C LEU A 45 -5.48 3.69 -15.22
N ALA A 46 -4.24 3.26 -15.50
CA ALA A 46 -4.05 1.92 -16.06
C ALA A 46 -4.60 0.80 -15.15
N PRO A 47 -5.02 -0.35 -15.72
CA PRO A 47 -5.67 -1.43 -14.96
C PRO A 47 -4.92 -1.86 -13.70
N GLY A 48 -5.69 -1.99 -12.61
CA GLY A 48 -5.21 -2.36 -11.29
C GLY A 48 -4.67 -1.22 -10.45
N SER A 49 -4.77 0.03 -10.91
CA SER A 49 -4.38 1.19 -10.12
C SER A 49 -5.34 1.43 -8.94
N LEU A 50 -4.80 1.42 -7.73
CA LEU A 50 -5.48 1.69 -6.48
C LEU A 50 -4.84 2.92 -5.82
N LEU A 51 -5.62 3.95 -5.53
CA LEU A 51 -5.18 5.05 -4.68
C LEU A 51 -5.03 4.54 -3.25
N LEU A 52 -3.83 4.67 -2.68
CA LEU A 52 -3.52 4.38 -1.29
C LEU A 52 -3.45 5.68 -0.48
N GLU A 53 -4.19 5.74 0.61
CA GLU A 53 -3.99 6.71 1.69
C GLU A 53 -3.69 6.00 3.01
N GLN A 54 -2.68 6.47 3.73
CA GLN A 54 -2.40 6.07 5.11
C GLN A 54 -2.37 7.32 5.99
N ALA A 55 -3.19 7.33 7.03
CA ALA A 55 -3.40 8.48 7.89
C ALA A 55 -3.51 8.07 9.35
N TYR A 56 -3.23 9.02 10.26
CA TYR A 56 -3.62 8.86 11.66
C TYR A 56 -5.13 9.02 11.77
N ALA A 57 -5.78 8.19 12.60
CA ALA A 57 -7.24 8.20 12.75
C ALA A 57 -7.80 9.53 13.29
N ILE A 58 -6.96 10.33 13.98
CA ILE A 58 -7.31 11.66 14.46
C ILE A 58 -7.35 12.73 13.35
N ALA A 59 -6.72 12.47 12.21
CA ALA A 59 -6.65 13.36 11.06
C ALA A 59 -6.73 12.52 9.75
N PRO A 60 -7.86 11.83 9.50
CA PRO A 60 -7.96 10.83 8.43
C PRO A 60 -7.84 11.42 7.02
N ASN A 61 -8.08 12.73 6.87
CA ASN A 61 -7.99 13.44 5.59
C ASN A 61 -6.62 14.11 5.37
N GLU A 62 -5.69 13.94 6.31
CA GLU A 62 -4.32 14.44 6.22
C GLU A 62 -3.35 13.25 6.21
N PRO A 63 -3.35 12.44 5.13
CA PRO A 63 -2.53 11.24 5.08
C PRO A 63 -1.04 11.58 5.09
N TYR A 64 -0.28 10.89 5.95
CA TYR A 64 1.17 10.99 5.93
C TYR A 64 1.79 10.23 4.76
N ARG A 65 1.01 9.36 4.10
CA ARG A 65 1.40 8.66 2.86
C ARG A 65 0.22 8.61 1.90
N ILE A 66 0.45 9.08 0.69
CA ILE A 66 -0.46 8.95 -0.44
C ILE A 66 0.34 8.48 -1.65
N CYS A 67 -0.12 7.44 -2.34
CA CYS A 67 0.52 6.91 -3.55
C CYS A 67 -0.48 6.07 -4.36
N VAL A 68 -0.12 5.68 -5.59
CA VAL A 68 -0.88 4.68 -6.35
C VAL A 68 -0.16 3.34 -6.27
N LEU A 69 -0.89 2.27 -5.92
CA LEU A 69 -0.42 0.89 -6.02
C LEU A 69 -1.00 0.23 -7.26
N ARG A 70 -0.23 -0.62 -7.93
CA ARG A 70 -0.70 -1.39 -9.08
C ARG A 70 -0.24 -2.84 -9.01
N PRO A 71 -1.12 -3.77 -8.61
CA PRO A 71 -0.88 -5.20 -8.80
C PRO A 71 -0.69 -5.53 -10.29
N TRP A 72 0.42 -6.17 -10.62
CA TRP A 72 0.84 -6.43 -11.99
C TRP A 72 1.47 -7.82 -12.13
N ILE A 73 1.36 -8.42 -13.32
CA ILE A 73 2.03 -9.69 -13.64
C ILE A 73 3.30 -9.35 -14.42
N CYS A 74 4.43 -9.43 -13.73
CA CYS A 74 5.75 -9.28 -14.33
C CYS A 74 6.17 -10.63 -14.95
N PRO A 75 6.50 -10.70 -16.26
CA PRO A 75 6.85 -11.97 -16.92
C PRO A 75 7.98 -12.74 -16.23
N GLU A 76 8.96 -12.03 -15.66
CA GLU A 76 10.14 -12.64 -15.03
C GLU A 76 10.00 -12.83 -13.52
N ARG A 77 9.13 -12.05 -12.86
CA ARG A 77 9.03 -11.99 -11.39
C ARG A 77 7.69 -12.50 -10.84
N GLY A 78 6.75 -12.87 -11.69
CA GLY A 78 5.41 -13.30 -11.28
C GLY A 78 4.55 -12.11 -10.83
N LEU A 79 3.78 -12.30 -9.75
CA LEU A 79 2.90 -11.27 -9.22
C LEU A 79 3.71 -10.23 -8.43
N VAL A 80 3.52 -8.96 -8.77
CA VAL A 80 4.18 -7.83 -8.10
C VAL A 80 3.18 -6.72 -7.78
N ILE A 81 3.54 -5.83 -6.86
CA ILE A 81 2.84 -4.54 -6.66
C ILE A 81 3.82 -3.42 -6.97
N LEU A 82 3.53 -2.67 -8.02
CA LEU A 82 4.24 -1.44 -8.36
C LEU A 82 3.74 -0.31 -7.46
N ASN A 83 4.64 0.51 -6.96
CA ASN A 83 4.32 1.70 -6.16
C ASN A 83 4.64 2.94 -7.00
N PHE A 84 3.70 3.88 -7.10
CA PHE A 84 3.88 5.13 -7.82
C PHE A 84 3.67 6.30 -6.87
N ASN A 85 4.63 7.22 -6.81
CA ASN A 85 4.38 8.53 -6.23
C ASN A 85 3.47 9.34 -7.15
N ILE A 86 2.72 10.27 -6.58
CA ILE A 86 1.85 11.18 -7.32
C ILE A 86 2.51 12.55 -7.31
N ARG A 87 2.68 13.16 -8.49
CA ARG A 87 3.13 14.55 -8.60
C ARG A 87 2.21 15.45 -7.78
N ASP A 88 2.81 16.27 -6.90
CA ASP A 88 2.09 17.13 -5.96
C ASP A 88 1.03 16.38 -5.11
N GLY A 89 1.29 15.12 -4.77
CA GLY A 89 0.35 14.20 -4.12
C GLY A 89 -0.34 14.72 -2.85
N GLN A 90 0.29 15.65 -2.13
CA GLN A 90 -0.29 16.33 -0.96
C GLN A 90 -1.65 16.99 -1.24
N ARG A 91 -1.89 17.41 -2.49
CA ARG A 91 -3.17 18.01 -2.92
C ARG A 91 -4.33 17.02 -2.95
N PHE A 92 -4.04 15.72 -2.98
CA PHE A 92 -5.02 14.65 -3.03
C PHE A 92 -5.32 14.03 -1.65
N GLY A 93 -4.84 14.62 -0.55
CA GLY A 93 -5.21 14.17 0.80
C GLY A 93 -6.73 14.12 0.99
N GLY A 94 -7.25 12.97 1.42
CA GLY A 94 -8.68 12.70 1.58
C GLY A 94 -9.41 12.43 0.27
N ALA A 95 -8.73 12.33 -0.87
CA ALA A 95 -9.36 12.00 -2.15
C ALA A 95 -9.92 10.58 -2.15
N VAL A 96 -9.44 9.68 -1.28
CA VAL A 96 -9.97 8.31 -1.19
C VAL A 96 -11.48 8.24 -0.93
N ASP A 97 -12.07 9.26 -0.30
CA ASP A 97 -13.53 9.34 -0.07
C ASP A 97 -14.27 10.14 -1.16
N ASP A 98 -13.56 10.68 -2.16
CA ASP A 98 -14.08 11.60 -3.19
C ASP A 98 -13.68 11.13 -4.61
N PRO A 99 -14.58 10.41 -5.32
CA PRO A 99 -14.30 9.89 -6.67
C PRO A 99 -13.96 10.97 -7.71
N GLU A 100 -14.47 12.20 -7.58
CA GLU A 100 -14.16 13.29 -8.51
C GLU A 100 -12.70 13.72 -8.33
N ARG A 101 -12.22 13.83 -7.08
CA ARG A 101 -10.81 14.10 -6.78
C ARG A 101 -9.88 12.96 -7.15
N ILE A 102 -10.34 11.70 -7.06
CA ILE A 102 -9.56 10.56 -7.59
C ILE A 102 -9.40 10.74 -9.10
N ALA A 103 -10.47 11.09 -9.81
CA ALA A 103 -10.48 11.25 -11.27
C ALA A 103 -9.56 12.38 -11.78
N GLU A 104 -9.18 13.34 -10.92
CA GLU A 104 -8.19 14.36 -11.25
C GLU A 104 -6.77 13.79 -11.41
N ILE A 105 -6.44 12.66 -10.76
CA ILE A 105 -5.12 12.01 -10.86
C ILE A 105 -4.99 11.36 -12.24
N GLN A 106 -4.03 11.80 -13.04
CA GLN A 106 -3.75 11.28 -14.38
C GLN A 106 -2.54 10.35 -14.40
N GLU A 107 -2.42 9.50 -15.43
CA GLU A 107 -1.29 8.57 -15.56
C GLU A 107 0.05 9.32 -15.65
N ASP A 108 0.08 10.50 -16.28
CA ASP A 108 1.28 11.35 -16.39
C ASP A 108 1.71 11.99 -15.06
N ASP A 109 0.86 11.94 -14.02
CA ASP A 109 1.21 12.35 -12.66
C ASP A 109 1.98 11.26 -11.90
N LEU A 110 1.94 10.02 -12.39
CA LEU A 110 2.50 8.86 -11.70
C LEU A 110 4.00 8.70 -11.98
N LEU A 111 4.78 8.66 -10.90
CA LEU A 111 6.22 8.44 -10.92
C LEU A 111 6.52 7.11 -10.24
N LEU A 112 6.97 6.11 -11.01
CA LEU A 112 7.34 4.80 -10.45
C LEU A 112 8.41 4.96 -9.37
N LEU A 113 8.15 4.39 -8.20
CA LEU A 113 9.11 4.32 -7.10
C LEU A 113 10.05 3.13 -7.33
N GLU A 114 11.16 3.40 -8.00
CA GLU A 114 12.21 2.41 -8.25
C GLU A 114 12.70 1.78 -6.94
N GLY A 115 12.91 0.46 -6.94
CA GLY A 115 13.35 -0.27 -5.76
C GLY A 115 12.27 -0.52 -4.71
N CYS A 116 11.05 0.03 -4.88
CA CYS A 116 9.92 -0.14 -3.97
C CYS A 116 8.86 -1.14 -4.48
N THR A 117 9.19 -1.98 -5.46
CA THR A 117 8.27 -3.01 -5.95
C THR A 117 8.10 -4.10 -4.89
N TYR A 118 6.88 -4.49 -4.55
CA TYR A 118 6.69 -5.71 -3.76
C TYR A 118 6.68 -6.93 -4.67
N LEU A 119 7.43 -7.95 -4.29
CA LEU A 119 7.33 -9.32 -4.82
C LEU A 119 6.24 -10.02 -4.01
N VAL A 120 5.23 -10.58 -4.67
CA VAL A 120 4.03 -11.11 -4.01
C VAL A 120 3.85 -12.58 -4.33
N SER A 121 3.58 -13.36 -3.28
CA SER A 121 3.27 -14.78 -3.34
C SER A 121 1.89 -15.04 -2.76
N ALA A 122 1.24 -16.10 -3.22
CA ALA A 122 0.04 -16.61 -2.56
C ALA A 122 0.43 -17.20 -1.19
N ALA A 123 -0.39 -16.94 -0.19
CA ALA A 123 -0.36 -17.56 1.13
C ALA A 123 -1.71 -18.25 1.38
N ASP A 124 -1.81 -19.11 2.40
CA ASP A 124 -2.95 -20.01 2.67
C ASP A 124 -4.32 -19.50 2.18
N ASN A 125 -4.82 -18.38 2.74
CA ASN A 125 -6.08 -17.75 2.34
C ASN A 125 -5.90 -16.31 1.85
N GLY A 126 -4.73 -15.97 1.33
CA GLY A 126 -4.41 -14.61 0.95
C GLY A 126 -3.06 -14.44 0.26
N PHE A 127 -2.33 -13.40 0.63
CA PHE A 127 -1.09 -13.02 -0.02
C PHE A 127 -0.05 -12.58 1.01
N GLU A 128 1.21 -12.84 0.69
CA GLU A 128 2.34 -12.23 1.38
C GLU A 128 3.19 -11.48 0.37
N GLY A 129 3.83 -10.40 0.80
CA GLY A 129 4.74 -9.68 -0.08
C GLY A 129 5.87 -9.02 0.67
N THR A 130 6.99 -8.89 -0.01
CA THR A 130 8.19 -8.22 0.50
C THR A 130 8.71 -7.24 -0.54
N VAL A 131 9.25 -6.11 -0.08
CA VAL A 131 9.89 -5.16 -1.00
C VAL A 131 11.10 -5.81 -1.67
N GLU A 132 11.31 -5.52 -2.95
CA GLU A 132 12.39 -6.11 -3.73
C GLU A 132 13.77 -5.86 -3.10
N PRO A 133 14.70 -6.82 -3.23
CA PRO A 133 16.02 -6.70 -2.62
C PRO A 133 16.84 -5.58 -3.27
N GLY A 134 17.87 -5.14 -2.55
CA GLY A 134 18.89 -4.21 -3.07
C GLY A 134 18.94 -2.85 -2.38
N CYS A 135 18.17 -2.64 -1.30
CA CYS A 135 18.24 -1.41 -0.50
C CYS A 135 17.93 -0.14 -1.32
N ARG A 136 17.13 -0.26 -2.38
CA ARG A 136 16.85 0.81 -3.34
C ARG A 136 15.53 1.53 -3.13
N CYS A 137 14.65 1.03 -2.27
CA CYS A 137 13.42 1.76 -1.92
C CYS A 137 13.77 2.96 -1.01
N VAL A 138 14.20 4.06 -1.61
CA VAL A 138 14.69 5.22 -0.89
C VAL A 138 13.52 6.04 -0.35
N VAL A 139 13.51 6.24 0.97
CA VAL A 139 12.54 7.09 1.67
C VAL A 139 13.28 8.26 2.29
N LYS A 140 12.92 9.47 1.87
CA LYS A 140 13.44 10.72 2.43
C LYS A 140 12.45 11.26 3.47
N ARG A 141 12.90 11.39 4.73
CA ARG A 141 12.13 12.02 5.81
C ARG A 141 12.98 13.15 6.41
N LYS A 142 12.56 14.40 6.19
CA LYS A 142 13.33 15.60 6.54
C LYS A 142 14.75 15.52 5.94
N ASP A 143 15.79 15.75 6.73
CA ASP A 143 17.20 15.75 6.31
C ASP A 143 17.85 14.36 6.31
N ARG A 144 17.07 13.28 6.49
CA ARG A 144 17.58 11.90 6.51
C ARG A 144 17.05 11.08 5.35
N THR A 145 17.98 10.41 4.67
CA THR A 145 17.70 9.43 3.61
C THR A 145 17.82 8.04 4.21
N THR A 146 16.84 7.18 3.95
CA THR A 146 16.81 5.79 4.44
C THR A 146 16.37 4.87 3.32
N TYR A 147 16.65 3.56 3.43
CA TYR A 147 15.99 2.57 2.58
C TYR A 147 14.93 1.80 3.38
N LEU A 148 13.80 1.52 2.74
CA LEU A 148 12.70 0.74 3.31
C LEU A 148 12.99 -0.75 3.17
N VAL A 149 12.81 -1.48 4.26
CA VAL A 149 12.54 -2.91 4.27
C VAL A 149 11.11 -3.08 4.76
N SER A 150 10.28 -3.69 3.92
CA SER A 150 8.87 -3.86 4.23
C SER A 150 8.35 -5.23 3.82
N SER A 151 7.44 -5.75 4.63
CA SER A 151 6.68 -6.96 4.36
C SER A 151 5.23 -6.80 4.77
N PHE A 152 4.33 -7.48 4.07
CA PHE A 152 2.93 -7.58 4.46
C PHE A 152 2.43 -9.02 4.38
N VAL A 153 1.42 -9.32 5.19
CA VAL A 153 0.53 -10.47 5.05
C VAL A 153 -0.88 -9.93 4.93
N LEU A 154 -1.59 -10.36 3.89
CA LEU A 154 -2.95 -9.95 3.56
C LEU A 154 -3.85 -11.19 3.63
N HIS A 155 -4.94 -11.09 4.37
CA HIS A 155 -5.93 -12.15 4.54
C HIS A 155 -7.35 -11.55 4.43
N PRO A 156 -8.42 -12.35 4.38
CA PRO A 156 -9.77 -11.84 4.10
C PRO A 156 -10.27 -10.81 5.13
N GLU A 157 -9.85 -10.96 6.39
CA GLU A 157 -10.27 -10.12 7.51
C GLU A 157 -9.42 -8.86 7.72
N GLY A 158 -8.27 -8.75 7.04
CA GLY A 158 -7.31 -7.69 7.37
C GLY A 158 -5.92 -7.88 6.78
N MET A 159 -4.96 -7.14 7.35
CA MET A 159 -3.57 -7.25 6.96
C MET A 159 -2.63 -6.98 8.13
N GLU A 160 -1.44 -7.56 8.07
CA GLU A 160 -0.31 -7.26 8.93
C GLU A 160 0.80 -6.62 8.10
N THR A 161 1.39 -5.53 8.60
CA THR A 161 2.53 -4.88 7.92
C THR A 161 3.70 -4.64 8.87
N ILE A 162 4.91 -4.83 8.34
CA ILE A 162 6.16 -4.43 9.00
C ILE A 162 6.84 -3.47 8.05
N ASP A 163 7.04 -2.24 8.49
CA ASP A 163 7.78 -1.22 7.76
C ASP A 163 8.95 -0.76 8.62
N ARG A 164 10.17 -0.84 8.08
CA ARG A 164 11.40 -0.43 8.76
C ARG A 164 12.30 0.34 7.81
N GLY A 165 12.80 1.48 8.26
CA GLY A 165 13.77 2.29 7.56
C GLY A 165 15.14 2.14 8.16
N TYR A 166 16.12 1.93 7.30
CA TYR A 166 17.51 1.75 7.67
C TYR A 166 18.40 2.82 7.06
N ASP A 167 19.47 3.14 7.77
CA ASP A 167 20.54 4.01 7.26
C ASP A 167 21.21 3.34 6.03
N PRO A 168 21.37 4.05 4.91
CA PRO A 168 21.96 3.47 3.70
C PRO A 168 23.45 3.14 3.82
N ASP A 169 24.17 3.80 4.74
CA ASP A 169 25.61 3.63 4.93
C ASP A 169 25.90 2.64 6.07
N THR A 170 25.20 2.76 7.20
CA THR A 170 25.48 1.95 8.40
C THR A 170 24.57 0.73 8.55
N HIS A 171 23.47 0.67 7.80
CA HIS A 171 22.41 -0.32 7.97
C HIS A 171 21.78 -0.34 9.37
N GLU A 172 21.95 0.74 10.15
CA GLU A 172 21.29 0.88 11.45
C GLU A 172 19.80 1.12 11.25
N HIS A 173 18.98 0.52 12.12
CA HIS A 173 17.54 0.74 12.13
C HIS A 173 17.23 2.15 12.64
N LEU A 174 16.64 3.00 11.79
CA LEU A 174 16.40 4.41 12.11
C LEU A 174 14.94 4.71 12.46
N TRP A 175 13.99 4.04 11.83
CA TRP A 175 12.56 4.26 12.07
C TRP A 175 11.73 3.06 11.64
N GLY A 176 10.49 3.00 12.11
CA GLY A 176 9.54 1.96 11.72
C GLY A 176 9.11 1.13 12.91
N SER A 177 8.52 -0.02 12.62
CA SER A 177 7.99 -0.94 13.64
C SER A 177 9.11 -1.47 14.56
N ILE A 178 9.06 -1.06 15.83
CA ILE A 178 9.89 -1.58 16.93
C ILE A 178 9.13 -2.68 17.70
N ALA A 179 7.85 -2.45 18.00
CA ALA A 179 7.04 -3.31 18.88
C ALA A 179 6.46 -4.56 18.18
N GLY A 180 6.60 -4.67 16.86
CA GLY A 180 5.99 -5.72 16.05
C GLY A 180 5.08 -5.17 14.95
N ALA A 181 4.53 -6.07 14.12
CA ALA A 181 3.72 -5.69 12.97
C ALA A 181 2.51 -4.82 13.37
N PHE A 182 2.17 -3.85 12.51
CA PHE A 182 0.85 -3.24 12.58
C PHE A 182 -0.20 -4.25 12.13
N ARG A 183 -1.28 -4.39 12.90
CA ARG A 183 -2.35 -5.34 12.63
C ARG A 183 -3.63 -4.59 12.33
N PHE A 184 -4.06 -4.63 11.09
CA PHE A 184 -5.24 -3.93 10.63
C PHE A 184 -6.40 -4.90 10.39
N THR A 185 -7.58 -4.54 10.88
CA THR A 185 -8.84 -5.19 10.53
C THR A 185 -9.49 -4.42 9.39
N ARG A 186 -10.07 -5.14 8.43
CA ARG A 186 -10.87 -4.54 7.36
C ARG A 186 -12.13 -3.90 7.94
N THR A 187 -12.40 -2.65 7.56
CA THR A 187 -13.54 -1.84 8.03
C THR A 187 -14.48 -1.39 6.92
N GLY A 188 -14.10 -1.59 5.65
CA GLY A 188 -14.87 -1.17 4.49
C GLY A 188 -14.42 -1.92 3.25
N ASP A 189 -15.27 -1.92 2.22
CA ASP A 189 -15.03 -2.66 0.99
C ASP A 189 -15.36 -1.82 -0.25
N TRP A 190 -14.39 -1.73 -1.16
CA TRP A 190 -14.51 -1.08 -2.46
C TRP A 190 -14.21 -2.04 -3.61
N SER A 191 -14.15 -3.36 -3.35
CA SER A 191 -13.90 -4.37 -4.37
C SER A 191 -14.93 -4.37 -5.51
N GLY A 192 -16.16 -3.92 -5.23
CA GLY A 192 -17.22 -3.71 -6.21
C GLY A 192 -17.03 -2.50 -7.13
N GLU A 193 -16.10 -1.58 -6.82
CA GLU A 193 -15.76 -0.44 -7.67
C GLU A 193 -14.68 -0.78 -8.70
N ILE A 194 -14.12 -2.00 -8.65
CA ILE A 194 -13.14 -2.45 -9.65
C ILE A 194 -13.83 -2.61 -11.02
N PRO A 195 -13.38 -1.90 -12.07
CA PRO A 195 -13.98 -2.03 -13.39
C PRO A 195 -13.89 -3.47 -13.94
N GLU A 196 -14.98 -3.97 -14.52
CA GLU A 196 -15.03 -5.35 -15.06
C GLU A 196 -13.94 -5.58 -16.12
N HIS A 197 -13.67 -4.59 -16.96
CA HIS A 197 -12.64 -4.68 -18.00
C HIS A 197 -11.21 -4.83 -17.45
N TRP A 198 -10.96 -4.56 -16.16
CA TRP A 198 -9.67 -4.85 -15.53
C TRP A 198 -9.52 -6.33 -15.21
N LEU A 199 -10.62 -7.07 -15.09
CA LEU A 199 -10.63 -8.47 -14.64
C LEU A 199 -10.47 -9.45 -15.80
N HIS A 200 -10.66 -9.01 -17.04
CA HIS A 200 -10.64 -9.83 -18.26
C HIS A 200 -9.31 -9.80 -19.00
#